data_AF-A0A2V7IJ24-F1
#
_entry.id   AF-A0A2V7IJ24-F1
#
_cell.length_a   1.000
_cell.length_b   1.000
_cell.length_c   1.000
_cell.angle_alpha   90.00
_cell.angle_beta   90.00
_cell.angle_gamma   90.00
#
_symmetry.space_group_name_H-M   'P 1'
#
loop_
_entity.id
_entity.type
_entity.pdbx_description
1 polymer ?
#
loop_
_entity_poly.entity_id
_entity_poly.type
_entity_poly.pdbx_seq_one_letter_code
_entity_poly.pdbx_strand_id
1 'polypeptide(L)'
;MSDSRTVGRSDRVRERGQVLAALVLAFLSVSPTVRLSAQLSPQDSAFHALNRLAYGPRPGDVPRVAAGGVLRWIDRQLSPDGINDDRLAQQERQFA
;
A
#
# COMPACT_ATOMS: atom_id res chain seq x y z
N MET A 1 31.83 26.68 -65.42
CA MET A 1 30.37 26.87 -65.46
C MET A 1 29.71 25.57 -65.02
N SER A 2 28.85 25.62 -64.00
CA SER A 2 28.01 24.55 -63.42
C SER A 2 28.68 23.44 -62.61
N ASP A 3 28.17 22.99 -61.47
CA ASP A 3 27.15 23.50 -60.54
C ASP A 3 27.35 22.73 -59.21
N SER A 4 27.51 23.44 -58.10
CA SER A 4 27.72 22.88 -56.77
C SER A 4 26.49 23.20 -55.93
N ARG A 5 25.47 22.35 -55.96
CA ARG A 5 24.29 22.44 -55.08
C ARG A 5 23.45 21.18 -55.25
N THR A 6 23.43 20.26 -54.27
CA THR A 6 22.33 19.30 -53.95
C THR A 6 22.74 18.14 -53.02
N VAL A 7 23.64 18.36 -52.04
CA VAL A 7 23.80 17.39 -50.93
C VAL A 7 23.79 18.17 -49.63
N GLY A 8 22.77 17.99 -48.79
CA GLY A 8 22.70 18.66 -47.49
C GLY A 8 21.31 18.93 -46.92
N ARG A 9 20.22 18.56 -47.61
CA ARG A 9 18.85 18.73 -47.08
C ARG A 9 18.29 17.45 -46.43
N SER A 10 18.82 16.28 -46.79
CA SER A 10 18.25 14.97 -46.40
C SER A 10 18.75 14.46 -45.04
N ASP A 11 19.95 14.89 -44.59
CA ASP A 11 20.54 14.36 -43.35
C ASP A 11 19.88 14.92 -42.09
N ARG A 12 19.46 16.19 -42.14
CA ARG A 12 18.85 16.89 -41.00
C ARG A 12 17.45 16.38 -40.64
N VAL A 13 16.75 15.72 -41.56
CA VAL A 13 15.43 15.10 -41.31
C VAL A 13 15.59 13.75 -40.62
N ARG A 14 16.67 13.01 -40.94
CA ARG A 14 16.98 11.70 -40.34
C ARG A 14 17.42 11.85 -38.88
N GLU A 15 18.22 12.87 -38.56
CA GLU A 15 18.62 13.18 -37.18
C GLU A 15 17.42 13.57 -36.28
N ARG A 16 16.49 14.38 -36.80
CA ARG A 16 15.29 14.80 -36.04
C ARG A 16 14.34 13.64 -35.75
N GLY A 17 14.18 12.73 -36.70
CA GLY A 17 13.42 11.48 -36.51
C GLY A 17 14.07 10.56 -35.47
N GLN A 18 15.41 10.51 -35.44
CA GLN A 18 16.18 9.71 -34.48
C GLN A 18 16.09 10.26 -33.04
N VAL A 19 16.15 11.57 -32.85
CA VAL A 19 16.02 12.19 -31.50
C VAL A 19 14.61 12.00 -30.93
N LEU A 20 13.57 12.11 -31.77
CA LEU A 20 12.19 11.85 -31.36
C LEU A 20 11.97 10.37 -31.03
N ALA A 21 12.51 9.45 -31.83
CA ALA A 21 12.44 8.02 -31.54
C ALA A 21 13.18 7.65 -30.24
N ALA A 22 14.34 8.27 -29.98
CA ALA A 22 15.10 8.07 -28.75
C ALA A 22 14.37 8.61 -27.51
N LEU A 23 13.67 9.74 -27.61
CA LEU A 23 12.85 10.28 -26.53
C LEU A 23 11.62 9.42 -26.23
N VAL A 24 10.99 8.85 -27.26
CA VAL A 24 9.88 7.89 -27.09
C VAL A 24 10.40 6.61 -26.41
N LEU A 25 11.53 6.06 -26.85
CA LEU A 25 12.16 4.89 -26.20
C LEU A 25 12.58 5.16 -24.75
N ALA A 26 13.06 6.37 -24.43
CA ALA A 26 13.40 6.74 -23.06
C ALA A 26 12.16 6.84 -22.16
N PHE A 27 11.02 7.29 -22.69
CA PHE A 27 9.75 7.37 -21.96
C PHE A 27 9.11 6.00 -21.70
N LEU A 28 9.32 5.00 -22.55
CA LEU A 28 8.80 3.63 -22.34
C LEU A 28 9.60 2.79 -21.32
N SER A 29 10.79 3.24 -20.88
CA SER A 29 11.63 2.49 -19.93
C SER A 29 11.31 2.75 -18.44
N VAL A 30 10.42 3.70 -18.12
CA VAL A 30 9.95 3.90 -16.75
C VAL A 30 8.74 3.01 -16.51
N SER A 31 8.99 1.73 -16.23
CA SER A 31 7.95 0.86 -15.68
C SER A 31 7.63 1.35 -14.26
N PRO A 32 6.43 1.86 -13.95
CA PRO A 32 6.04 2.01 -12.56
C PRO A 32 5.98 0.61 -12.00
N THR A 33 6.95 0.27 -11.13
CA THR A 33 6.87 -0.94 -10.34
C THR A 33 5.73 -0.72 -9.37
N VAL A 34 4.52 -1.10 -9.79
CA VAL A 34 3.39 -1.25 -8.88
C VAL A 34 3.85 -2.24 -7.83
N ARG A 35 4.23 -1.74 -6.65
CA ARG A 35 4.53 -2.57 -5.50
C ARG A 35 3.21 -3.20 -5.10
N LEU A 36 2.97 -4.44 -5.54
CA LEU A 36 1.94 -5.26 -4.93
C LEU A 36 2.31 -5.33 -3.45
N SER A 37 1.46 -4.80 -2.58
CA SER A 37 1.64 -4.89 -1.14
C SER A 37 1.86 -6.36 -0.79
N ALA A 38 3.02 -6.68 -0.23
CA ALA A 38 3.31 -8.04 0.21
C ALA A 38 2.22 -8.47 1.20
N GLN A 39 1.64 -9.64 0.98
CA GLN A 39 0.61 -10.15 1.87
C GLN A 39 1.25 -10.41 3.24
N LEU A 40 0.77 -9.68 4.25
CA LEU A 40 1.30 -9.79 5.61
C LEU A 40 1.06 -11.20 6.15
N SER A 41 2.00 -11.70 6.95
CA SER A 41 1.79 -12.94 7.69
C SER A 41 0.60 -12.78 8.66
N PRO A 42 -0.03 -13.86 9.14
CA PRO A 42 -1.08 -13.77 10.15
C PRO A 42 -0.61 -13.05 11.43
N GLN A 43 0.66 -13.24 11.82
CA GLN A 43 1.26 -12.59 12.99
C GLN A 43 1.46 -11.10 12.77
N ASP A 44 2.00 -10.70 11.61
CA ASP A 44 2.18 -9.28 11.25
C ASP A 44 0.84 -8.57 11.12
N SER A 45 -0.15 -9.23 10.51
CA SER A 45 -1.51 -8.72 10.39
C SER A 45 -2.14 -8.52 11.77
N ALA A 46 -1.97 -9.48 12.69
CA ALA A 46 -2.47 -9.38 14.05
C ALA A 46 -1.78 -8.27 14.83
N PHE A 47 -0.45 -8.18 14.75
CA PHE A 47 0.32 -7.11 15.36
C PHE A 47 -0.10 -5.74 14.82
N HIS A 48 -0.29 -5.61 13.51
CA HIS A 48 -0.74 -4.37 12.90
C HIS A 48 -2.14 -3.98 13.35
N ALA A 49 -3.10 -4.91 13.32
CA ALA A 49 -4.47 -4.66 13.77
C ALA A 49 -4.51 -4.24 15.25
N LEU A 50 -3.79 -4.92 16.13
CA LEU A 50 -3.73 -4.59 17.56
C LEU A 50 -3.12 -3.21 17.84
N ASN A 51 -2.14 -2.78 17.04
CA ASN A 51 -1.58 -1.42 17.17
C ASN A 51 -2.49 -0.32 16.62
N ARG A 52 -3.43 -0.65 15.72
CA ARG A 52 -4.27 0.34 15.04
C ARG A 52 -5.67 0.44 15.61
N LEU A 53 -6.21 -0.66 16.10
CA LEU A 53 -7.59 -0.78 16.56
C LEU A 53 -7.69 -1.04 18.06
N ALA A 54 -6.56 -1.26 18.73
CA ALA A 54 -6.47 -1.36 20.19
C ALA A 54 -5.30 -0.50 20.68
N TYR A 55 -5.04 -0.53 21.99
CA TYR A 55 -3.94 0.20 22.64
C TYR A 55 -2.59 -0.53 22.52
N GLY A 56 -2.38 -1.28 21.44
CA GLY A 56 -1.24 -2.17 21.25
C GLY A 56 -1.44 -3.57 21.85
N PRO A 57 -0.64 -4.55 21.42
CA PRO A 57 -0.75 -5.94 21.87
C PRO A 57 -0.22 -6.13 23.30
N ARG A 58 -0.97 -6.87 24.13
CA ARG A 58 -0.46 -7.40 25.41
C ARG A 58 0.27 -8.73 25.18
N PRO A 59 1.07 -9.21 26.15
CA PRO A 59 1.71 -10.52 26.05
C PRO A 59 0.69 -11.62 25.73
N GLY A 60 0.88 -12.30 24.60
CA GLY A 60 0.00 -13.38 24.13
C GLY A 60 -1.14 -12.97 23.19
N ASP A 61 -1.37 -11.68 22.95
CA ASP A 61 -2.47 -11.23 22.08
C ASP A 61 -2.20 -11.51 20.60
N VAL A 62 -1.00 -11.21 20.12
CA VAL A 62 -0.61 -11.45 18.72
C VAL A 62 -0.83 -12.91 18.31
N PRO A 63 -0.28 -13.93 19.02
CA PRO A 63 -0.50 -15.32 18.65
C PRO A 63 -1.98 -15.73 18.77
N ARG A 64 -2.73 -15.21 19.75
CA ARG A 64 -4.16 -15.49 19.91
C ARG A 64 -4.99 -14.97 18.73
N VAL A 65 -4.75 -13.72 18.32
CA VAL A 65 -5.46 -13.09 17.20
C VAL A 65 -5.04 -13.71 15.88
N ALA A 66 -3.74 -14.00 15.69
CA ALA A 66 -3.24 -14.68 14.50
C ALA A 66 -3.87 -16.07 14.33
N ALA A 67 -3.96 -16.86 15.41
CA ALA A 67 -4.60 -18.18 15.39
C ALA A 67 -6.12 -18.11 15.14
N GLY A 68 -6.80 -17.10 15.69
CA GLY A 68 -8.24 -16.90 15.52
C GLY A 68 -8.66 -16.20 14.22
N GLY A 69 -7.70 -15.64 13.49
CA GLY A 69 -7.92 -14.80 12.31
C GLY A 69 -8.19 -13.34 12.66
N VAL A 70 -7.47 -12.44 12.00
CA VAL A 70 -7.53 -10.99 12.24
C VAL A 70 -8.91 -10.41 11.92
N LEU A 71 -9.50 -10.76 10.79
CA LEU A 71 -10.82 -10.23 10.39
C LEU A 71 -11.91 -10.60 11.40
N ARG A 72 -11.95 -11.87 11.83
CA ARG A 72 -12.88 -12.32 12.87
C ARG A 72 -12.68 -11.54 14.18
N TRP A 73 -11.45 -11.22 14.54
CA TRP A 73 -11.18 -10.38 15.71
C TRP A 73 -11.71 -8.96 15.52
N ILE A 74 -11.52 -8.35 14.34
CA ILE A 74 -12.06 -7.01 14.00
C ILE A 74 -13.59 -7.00 14.08
N ASP A 75 -14.27 -7.98 13.49
CA ASP A 75 -15.74 -8.05 13.48
C ASP A 75 -16.32 -8.06 14.90
N ARG A 76 -15.65 -8.75 15.83
CA ARG A 76 -16.04 -8.74 17.25
C ARG A 76 -15.89 -7.38 17.91
N GLN A 77 -14.94 -6.54 17.48
CA GLN A 77 -14.79 -5.18 18.01
C GLN A 77 -15.92 -4.26 17.53
N LEU A 78 -16.52 -4.56 16.38
CA LEU A 78 -17.59 -3.75 15.77
C LEU A 78 -19.00 -4.24 16.15
N SER A 79 -19.10 -5.27 17.01
CA SER A 79 -20.37 -5.87 17.45
C SER A 79 -20.53 -5.76 18.98
N PRO A 80 -20.87 -4.57 19.52
CA PRO A 80 -20.89 -4.32 20.96
C PRO A 80 -22.06 -4.98 21.70
N ASP A 81 -23.10 -5.41 21.01
CA ASP A 81 -24.36 -5.89 21.61
C ASP A 81 -24.19 -7.10 22.55
N GLY A 82 -23.07 -7.82 22.46
CA GLY A 82 -22.74 -8.95 23.33
C GLY A 82 -21.83 -8.63 24.52
N ILE A 83 -21.44 -7.38 24.73
CA ILE A 83 -20.54 -6.98 25.84
C ILE A 83 -21.35 -6.83 27.12
N ASN A 84 -21.03 -7.62 28.16
CA ASN A 84 -21.60 -7.44 29.48
C ASN A 84 -20.84 -6.32 30.23
N ASP A 85 -21.53 -5.21 30.45
CA ASP A 85 -21.01 -4.03 31.13
C ASP A 85 -21.46 -3.89 32.60
N ASP A 86 -22.02 -4.95 33.22
CA ASP A 86 -22.55 -4.91 34.59
C ASP A 86 -21.48 -4.46 35.60
N ARG A 87 -20.23 -4.92 35.41
CA ARG A 87 -19.09 -4.53 36.26
C ARG A 87 -18.71 -3.07 36.08
N LEU A 88 -18.74 -2.57 34.85
CA LEU A 88 -18.47 -1.16 34.56
C LEU A 88 -19.54 -0.29 35.23
N ALA A 89 -20.82 -0.61 35.05
CA ALA A 89 -21.93 0.10 35.68
C ALA A 89 -21.86 0.08 37.21
N GLN A 90 -21.40 -1.03 37.82
CA GLN A 90 -21.17 -1.09 39.26
C GLN A 90 -20.05 -0.16 39.71
N GLN A 91 -18.96 -0.07 38.94
CA GLN A 91 -17.84 0.79 39.23
C GLN A 91 -18.22 2.27 39.11
N GLU A 92 -18.99 2.65 38.08
CA GLU A 92 -19.48 4.03 37.92
C GLU A 92 -20.31 4.50 39.13
N ARG A 93 -21.18 3.62 39.66
CA ARG A 93 -21.98 3.92 40.87
C ARG A 93 -21.14 4.13 42.14
N GLN A 94 -19.90 3.66 42.18
CA GLN A 94 -19.00 3.86 43.32
C GLN A 94 -18.31 5.23 43.31
N PHE A 95 -18.27 5.90 42.15
CA PHE A 95 -17.62 7.20 41.97
C PHE A 95 -18.61 8.37 41.83
N ALA A 96 -19.92 8.10 41.82
CA ALA A 96 -21.00 9.09 41.80
C ALA A 96 -21.43 9.46 43.23
#